data_AF-A0A9E2S183-F1
#
_entry.id   AF-A0A9E2S183-F1
#
_cell.length_a   1.000
_cell.length_b   1.000
_cell.length_c   1.000
_cell.angle_alpha   90.00
_cell.angle_beta   90.00
_cell.angle_gamma   90.00
#
_symmetry.space_group_name_H-M   'P 1'
#
loop_
_entity.id
_entity.type
_entity.pdbx_description
1 polymer ?
#
loop_
_entity_poly.entity_id
_entity_poly.type
_entity_poly.pdbx_seq_one_letter_code
_entity_poly.pdbx_strand_id
1 'polypeptide(L)'
;MSPHSVHDVRRIRASSPADIAKAAQQRRRGPRLAGDGRVMLVAADHPARGALGVRQDSLAMSNREDLLRRLVEALSRPGVDGVLGSADILEDLLLMGALEGKSVFCSMNRGGLLGSS
;
A
#
# COMPACT_ATOMS: atom_id res chain seq x y z
N MET A 1 11.76 6.72 -11.75
CA MET A 1 10.66 6.06 -12.46
C MET A 1 9.46 6.99 -12.37
N SER A 2 8.82 7.33 -13.48
CA SER A 2 7.58 8.14 -13.43
C SER A 2 6.47 7.31 -12.77
N PRO A 3 5.64 7.88 -11.89
CA PRO A 3 4.58 7.13 -11.21
C PRO A 3 3.56 6.59 -12.22
N HIS A 4 3.26 5.29 -12.14
CA HIS A 4 2.25 4.64 -12.98
C HIS A 4 0.83 5.02 -12.52
N SER A 5 -0.09 5.18 -13.48
CA SER A 5 -1.52 5.29 -13.19
C SER A 5 -2.10 3.94 -12.78
N VAL A 6 -3.32 3.90 -12.21
CA VAL A 6 -3.98 2.61 -11.92
C VAL A 6 -4.23 1.80 -13.20
N HIS A 7 -4.49 2.47 -14.33
CA HIS A 7 -4.61 1.81 -15.63
C HIS A 7 -3.30 1.12 -16.04
N ASP A 8 -2.15 1.79 -15.84
CA ASP A 8 -0.84 1.19 -16.10
C ASP A 8 -0.55 0.00 -15.19
N VAL A 9 -0.90 0.09 -13.91
CA VAL A 9 -0.75 -1.02 -12.95
C VAL A 9 -1.52 -2.26 -13.45
N ARG A 10 -2.78 -2.09 -13.87
CA ARG A 10 -3.58 -3.19 -14.44
C ARG A 10 -2.91 -3.79 -15.67
N ARG A 11 -2.43 -2.95 -16.59
CA ARG A 11 -1.73 -3.39 -17.80
C ARG A 11 -0.47 -4.18 -17.44
N ILE A 12 0.38 -3.68 -16.54
CA ILE A 12 1.60 -4.36 -16.09
C ILE A 12 1.28 -5.72 -15.46
N ARG A 13 0.27 -5.79 -14.59
CA ARG A 13 -0.16 -7.05 -13.98
C ARG A 13 -0.61 -8.08 -15.03
N ALA A 14 -1.30 -7.64 -16.08
CA ALA A 14 -1.79 -8.51 -17.14
C ALA A 14 -0.70 -8.94 -18.14
N SER A 15 0.17 -8.02 -18.55
CA SER A 15 1.11 -8.25 -19.66
C SER A 15 2.55 -8.51 -19.23
N SER A 16 2.94 -8.07 -18.04
CA SER A 16 4.35 -7.99 -17.62
C SER A 16 4.54 -8.18 -16.10
N PRO A 17 3.99 -9.25 -15.49
CA PRO A 17 3.97 -9.40 -14.03
C PRO A 17 5.36 -9.48 -13.38
N ALA A 18 6.38 -9.93 -14.12
CA ALA A 18 7.77 -9.95 -13.65
C ALA A 18 8.30 -8.55 -13.30
N ASP A 19 7.71 -7.48 -13.84
CA ASP A 19 8.14 -6.11 -13.58
C ASP A 19 7.84 -5.67 -12.14
N ILE A 20 6.88 -6.30 -11.45
CA ILE A 20 6.62 -6.07 -10.03
C ILE A 20 7.85 -6.46 -9.20
N ALA A 21 8.41 -7.64 -9.46
CA ALA A 21 9.61 -8.12 -8.76
C ALA A 21 10.83 -7.25 -9.08
N LYS A 22 10.98 -6.82 -10.35
CA LYS A 22 12.05 -5.89 -10.76
C LYS A 22 11.93 -4.55 -10.03
N ALA A 23 10.74 -3.96 -9.98
CA ALA A 23 10.49 -2.72 -9.24
C ALA A 23 10.83 -2.88 -7.75
N ALA A 24 10.46 -4.02 -7.14
CA ALA A 24 10.75 -4.29 -5.73
C ALA A 24 12.25 -4.36 -5.43
N GLN A 25 13.05 -4.91 -6.37
CA GLN A 25 14.50 -4.99 -6.26
C GLN A 25 15.18 -3.62 -6.45
N GLN A 26 14.62 -2.78 -7.33
CA GLN A 26 15.19 -1.48 -7.67
C GLN A 26 14.76 -0.35 -6.71
N ARG A 27 13.66 -0.53 -5.98
CA ARG A 27 13.11 0.47 -5.07
C ARG A 27 14.15 0.93 -4.03
N ARG A 28 14.29 2.24 -3.87
CA ARG A 28 15.05 2.81 -2.76
C ARG A 28 14.29 2.60 -1.45
N ARG A 29 14.93 1.91 -0.51
CA ARG A 29 14.36 1.60 0.80
C ARG A 29 14.51 2.78 1.76
N GLY A 30 13.47 3.05 2.55
CA GLY A 30 13.54 4.00 3.67
C GLY A 30 14.26 3.45 4.90
N PRO A 31 14.69 4.31 5.83
CA PRO A 31 15.23 3.88 7.11
C PRO A 31 14.15 3.22 7.98
N ARG A 32 14.55 2.27 8.83
CA ARG A 32 13.61 1.58 9.75
C ARG A 32 13.07 2.49 10.85
N LEU A 33 13.86 3.46 11.28
CA LEU A 33 13.55 4.48 12.29
C LEU A 33 14.01 5.83 11.76
N ALA A 34 13.19 6.86 11.92
CA ALA A 34 13.63 8.22 11.66
C ALA A 34 14.67 8.66 12.71
N GLY A 35 15.40 9.73 12.43
CA GLY A 35 16.50 10.20 13.30
C GLY A 35 16.07 10.63 14.71
N ASP A 36 14.77 10.85 14.93
CA ASP A 36 14.16 11.18 16.23
C ASP A 36 13.71 9.94 17.03
N GLY A 37 13.95 8.74 16.51
CA GLY A 37 13.57 7.47 17.12
C GLY A 37 12.07 7.15 17.05
N ARG A 38 11.30 7.89 16.25
CA ARG A 38 9.86 7.66 16.04
C ARG A 38 9.58 7.15 14.63
N VAL A 39 8.38 6.59 14.45
CA VAL A 39 7.89 6.11 13.15
C VAL A 39 6.39 6.38 13.07
N MET A 40 5.96 6.97 11.96
CA MET A 40 4.55 7.08 11.59
C MET A 40 4.26 6.27 10.33
N LEU A 41 3.39 5.26 10.47
CA LEU A 41 2.97 4.39 9.39
C LEU A 41 1.49 4.57 9.07
N VAL A 42 1.14 4.52 7.79
CA VAL A 42 -0.25 4.41 7.33
C VAL A 42 -0.60 2.92 7.21
N ALA A 43 -1.69 2.48 7.82
CA ALA A 43 -2.16 1.09 7.75
C ALA A 43 -3.32 0.93 6.75
N ALA A 44 -3.22 -0.07 5.88
CA ALA A 44 -4.16 -0.31 4.78
C ALA A 44 -4.38 -1.81 4.48
N ASP A 45 -4.29 -2.68 5.48
CA ASP A 45 -4.49 -4.13 5.33
C ASP A 45 -5.91 -4.62 5.67
N HIS A 46 -6.76 -3.76 6.24
CA HIS A 46 -8.15 -4.03 6.58
C HIS A 46 -9.00 -4.65 5.46
N PRO A 47 -8.90 -4.24 4.17
CA PRO A 47 -9.70 -4.84 3.10
C PRO A 47 -9.44 -6.33 2.93
N ALA A 48 -8.20 -6.78 3.19
CA ALA A 48 -7.83 -8.18 3.09
C ALA A 48 -8.49 -9.06 4.18
N ARG A 49 -9.11 -8.44 5.19
CA ARG A 49 -9.89 -9.10 6.26
C ARG A 49 -11.41 -8.93 6.07
N GLY A 50 -11.85 -8.36 4.95
CA GLY A 50 -13.26 -8.01 4.71
C GLY A 50 -13.74 -6.80 5.52
N ALA A 51 -12.86 -6.09 6.22
CA ALA A 51 -13.19 -4.89 6.98
C ALA A 51 -13.08 -3.65 6.07
N LEU A 52 -14.17 -3.34 5.36
CA LEU A 52 -14.23 -2.24 4.40
C LEU A 52 -14.81 -0.94 4.97
N GLY A 53 -15.50 -1.03 6.11
CA GLY A 53 -16.26 0.07 6.67
C GLY A 53 -15.41 1.04 7.48
N VAL A 54 -15.75 2.33 7.39
CA VAL A 54 -15.20 3.39 8.23
C VAL A 54 -16.37 4.22 8.76
N ARG A 55 -16.55 4.23 10.08
CA ARG A 55 -17.68 4.90 10.75
C ARG A 55 -19.03 4.44 10.15
N GLN A 56 -19.82 5.36 9.58
CA GLN A 56 -21.15 5.09 9.04
C GLN A 56 -21.12 4.62 7.58
N ASP A 57 -19.98 4.71 6.90
CA ASP A 57 -19.83 4.23 5.52
C ASP A 57 -19.28 2.80 5.55
N SER A 58 -20.15 1.82 5.32
CA SER A 58 -19.81 0.40 5.32
C SER A 58 -18.91 -0.02 4.14
N LEU A 59 -18.78 0.81 3.11
CA LEU A 59 -18.03 0.54 1.89
C LEU A 59 -16.91 1.55 1.63
N ALA A 60 -16.51 2.31 2.65
CA ALA A 60 -15.52 3.38 2.57
C ALA A 60 -14.18 2.98 1.92
N MET A 61 -13.81 1.70 2.01
CA MET A 61 -12.56 1.13 1.47
C MET A 61 -12.79 0.14 0.31
N SER A 62 -14.01 0.05 -0.22
CA SER A 62 -14.38 -0.92 -1.27
C SER A 62 -13.77 -0.60 -2.64
N ASN A 63 -13.64 0.70 -2.98
CA ASN A 63 -13.07 1.12 -4.25
C ASN A 63 -11.53 1.14 -4.17
N ARG A 64 -10.88 0.20 -4.86
CA ARG A 64 -9.41 0.07 -4.89
C ARG A 64 -8.70 1.31 -5.48
N GLU A 65 -9.24 1.91 -6.54
CA GLU A 65 -8.65 3.11 -7.16
C GLU A 65 -8.65 4.29 -6.18
N ASP A 66 -9.79 4.50 -5.53
CA ASP A 66 -9.94 5.58 -4.56
C ASP A 66 -9.08 5.36 -3.32
N LEU A 67 -9.01 4.12 -2.83
CA LEU A 67 -8.12 3.76 -1.73
C LEU A 67 -6.64 4.04 -2.09
N LEU A 68 -6.17 3.59 -3.25
CA LEU A 68 -4.80 3.84 -3.70
C LEU A 68 -4.51 5.34 -3.82
N ARG A 69 -5.43 6.12 -4.37
CA ARG A 69 -5.30 7.59 -4.46
C ARG A 69 -5.11 8.22 -3.08
N ARG A 70 -5.93 7.84 -2.10
CA ARG A 70 -5.80 8.33 -0.71
C ARG A 70 -4.49 7.90 -0.06
N LEU A 71 -4.01 6.69 -0.35
CA LEU A 71 -2.73 6.18 0.19
C LEU A 71 -1.53 6.90 -0.42
N VAL A 72 -1.51 7.12 -1.73
CA VAL A 72 -0.47 7.92 -2.39
C VAL A 72 -0.42 9.33 -1.80
N GLU A 73 -1.58 9.96 -1.64
CA GLU A 73 -1.69 11.28 -1.01
C GLU A 73 -1.11 11.27 0.41
N ALA A 74 -1.51 10.32 1.25
CA ALA A 74 -1.02 10.19 2.61
C ALA A 74 0.50 9.97 2.68
N LEU A 75 1.04 9.11 1.80
CA LEU A 75 2.48 8.81 1.76
C LEU A 75 3.33 9.98 1.26
N SER A 76 2.74 10.91 0.51
CA SER A 76 3.41 12.14 0.08
C SER A 76 3.62 13.14 1.22
N ARG A 77 2.86 13.03 2.32
CA ARG A 77 2.90 13.99 3.42
C ARG A 77 4.22 13.89 4.21
N PRO A 78 4.90 15.02 4.49
CA PRO A 78 6.04 15.04 5.39
C PRO A 78 5.68 14.44 6.76
N GLY A 79 6.60 13.65 7.31
CA GLY A 79 6.39 12.96 8.58
C GLY A 79 5.69 11.61 8.47
N VAL A 80 5.29 11.16 7.27
CA VAL A 80 4.85 9.77 7.04
C VAL A 80 6.04 8.94 6.57
N ASP A 81 6.51 8.03 7.42
CA ASP A 81 7.73 7.23 7.19
C ASP A 81 7.46 5.99 6.34
N GLY A 82 6.23 5.49 6.34
CA GLY A 82 5.95 4.22 5.69
C GLY A 82 4.50 3.76 5.69
N VAL A 83 4.34 2.51 5.28
CA VAL A 83 3.04 1.85 5.11
C VAL A 83 3.07 0.42 5.62
N LEU A 84 1.96 0.01 6.23
CA LEU A 84 1.58 -1.38 6.50
C LEU A 84 0.42 -1.75 5.58
N GLY A 85 0.54 -2.81 4.80
CA GLY A 85 -0.51 -3.22 3.87
C GLY A 85 -0.49 -4.71 3.54
N SER A 86 -1.54 -5.19 2.88
CA SER A 86 -1.53 -6.49 2.23
C SER A 86 -0.64 -6.47 0.97
N ALA A 87 -0.21 -7.64 0.50
CA ALA A 87 0.76 -7.72 -0.59
C ALA A 87 0.28 -7.02 -1.87
N ASP A 88 -1.00 -7.18 -2.21
CA ASP A 88 -1.63 -6.55 -3.37
C ASP A 88 -1.61 -5.01 -3.30
N ILE A 89 -1.93 -4.43 -2.14
CA ILE A 89 -1.84 -2.97 -1.92
C ILE A 89 -0.41 -2.48 -2.09
N LEU A 90 0.56 -3.20 -1.49
CA LEU A 90 1.95 -2.79 -1.52
C LEU A 90 2.56 -2.88 -2.92
N GLU A 91 2.20 -3.90 -3.70
CA GLU A 91 2.62 -4.03 -5.09
C GLU A 91 2.05 -2.91 -5.98
N ASP A 92 0.77 -2.55 -5.79
CA ASP A 92 0.18 -1.45 -6.54
C ASP A 92 0.89 -0.12 -6.21
N LEU A 93 1.10 0.17 -4.92
CA LEU A 93 1.82 1.37 -4.48
C LEU A 93 3.29 1.38 -4.95
N LEU A 94 3.94 0.22 -5.01
CA LEU A 94 5.29 0.05 -5.54
C LEU A 94 5.34 0.46 -7.02
N LEU A 95 4.43 -0.08 -7.84
CA LEU A 95 4.36 0.26 -9.26
C LEU A 95 3.99 1.74 -9.47
N MET A 96 3.13 2.30 -8.62
CA MET A 96 2.82 3.73 -8.64
C MET A 96 3.99 4.61 -8.17
N GLY A 97 5.13 4.04 -7.73
CA GLY A 97 6.31 4.78 -7.27
C GLY A 97 6.14 5.44 -5.90
N ALA A 98 5.06 5.14 -5.17
CA ALA A 98 4.74 5.79 -3.89
C ALA A 98 5.57 5.28 -2.71
N LEU A 99 6.33 4.20 -2.89
CA LEU A 99 7.13 3.55 -1.84
C LEU A 99 8.62 3.93 -1.85
N GLU A 100 9.03 4.85 -2.72
CA GLU A 100 10.41 5.34 -2.80
C GLU A 100 10.81 6.04 -1.49
N GLY A 101 11.88 5.55 -0.86
CA GLY A 101 12.37 6.06 0.42
C GLY A 101 11.46 5.76 1.62
N LYS A 102 10.42 4.93 1.46
CA LYS A 102 9.49 4.55 2.53
C LYS A 102 9.85 3.21 3.19
N SER A 103 9.53 3.09 4.46
CA SER A 103 9.48 1.81 5.17
C SER A 103 8.19 1.06 4.79
N VAL A 104 8.29 -0.25 4.54
CA VAL A 104 7.19 -1.04 3.98
C VAL A 104 7.05 -2.33 4.77
N PHE A 105 5.87 -2.55 5.33
CA PHE A 105 5.53 -3.71 6.13
C PHE A 105 4.38 -4.48 5.48
N CYS A 106 4.59 -5.76 5.20
CA CYS A 106 3.55 -6.62 4.66
C CYS A 106 2.84 -7.34 5.81
N SER A 107 1.53 -7.12 5.93
CA SER A 107 0.69 -7.93 6.80
C SER A 107 0.80 -9.40 6.35
N MET A 108 0.98 -10.36 7.26
CA MET A 108 1.20 -11.77 6.90
C MET A 108 -0.04 -12.63 7.12
N ASN A 109 -0.77 -12.41 8.22
CA ASN A 109 -1.98 -13.15 8.54
C ASN A 109 -3.21 -12.32 8.15
N ARG A 110 -4.13 -12.91 7.37
CA ARG A 110 -5.42 -12.31 6.98
C ARG A 110 -6.62 -13.23 7.32
N GLY A 111 -6.38 -14.33 8.04
CA GLY A 111 -7.43 -15.18 8.59
C GLY A 111 -8.13 -14.50 9.77
N GLY A 112 -9.28 -15.02 10.19
CA GLY A 112 -10.16 -14.31 11.13
C GLY A 112 -10.86 -13.15 10.42
N LEU A 113 -11.67 -13.49 9.41
CA LEU A 113 -12.46 -12.51 8.65
C LEU A 113 -13.45 -11.81 9.57
N LEU A 114 -13.85 -10.59 9.20
CA LEU A 114 -14.85 -9.87 9.96
C LEU A 114 -16.13 -10.73 10.14
N GLY A 115 -16.48 -11.05 11.39
CA GLY A 115 -17.63 -11.89 11.74
C GLY A 115 -17.35 -13.39 11.87
N SER A 116 -16.10 -13.85 11.74
CA SER A 116 -15.75 -15.25 12.00
C SER A 116 -15.68 -15.55 13.51
N SER A 117 -16.19 -16.72 13.92
CA SER A 117 -16.13 -17.29 15.29
C SER A 117 -15.22 -18.52 15.34
#